data_AF-A0A5C8IBP7-F1
#
_entry.id   AF-A0A5C8IBP7-F1
#
_cell.length_a   1.000
_cell.length_b   1.000
_cell.length_c   1.000
_cell.angle_alpha   90.00
_cell.angle_beta   90.00
_cell.angle_gamma   90.00
#
_symmetry.space_group_name_H-M   'P 1'
#
loop_
_entity.id
_entity.type
_entity.pdbx_description
1 polymer ?
#
loop_
_entity_poly.entity_id
_entity_poly.type
_entity_poly.pdbx_seq_one_letter_code
_entity_poly.pdbx_strand_id
1 'polypeptide(L)'
;MLDAIAILLGGVVTYITRAIFLVSRRVRPPRAVKRYLPLVGPAVLGAIAVPGLLAPGGEISLATTVPAVLAGAAAWGAWRLARRQMVVGLVAGLGVWWASLWLFHTLGWG
;
A
#
# COMPACT_ATOMS: atom_id res chain seq x y z
N MET A 1 13.45 -13.17 20.80
CA MET A 1 14.61 -12.23 20.88
C MET A 1 14.84 -11.49 19.57
N LEU A 2 14.70 -12.15 18.42
CA LEU A 2 14.81 -11.51 17.10
C LEU A 2 13.78 -10.38 16.90
N ASP A 3 12.56 -10.52 17.43
CA ASP A 3 11.50 -9.53 17.29
C ASP A 3 11.84 -8.21 18.00
N ALA A 4 12.44 -8.30 19.20
CA ALA A 4 12.87 -7.12 19.95
C ALA A 4 13.98 -6.36 19.22
N ILE A 5 14.90 -7.08 18.58
CA ILE A 5 15.96 -6.51 17.75
C ILE A 5 15.37 -5.85 16.50
N ALA A 6 14.38 -6.48 15.85
CA ALA A 6 13.70 -5.93 14.68
C ALA A 6 12.95 -4.62 15.01
N ILE A 7 12.25 -4.59 16.15
CA ILE A 7 11.54 -3.38 16.61
C ILE A 7 12.55 -2.26 16.94
N LEU A 8 13.64 -2.59 17.63
CA LEU A 8 14.68 -1.62 17.98
C LEU A 8 15.34 -1.05 16.71
N LEU A 9 15.71 -1.91 15.75
CA LEU A 9 16.27 -1.50 14.46
C LEU A 9 15.30 -0.62 13.68
N GLY A 10 14.02 -1.00 13.58
CA GLY A 10 13.01 -0.20 12.90
C GLY A 10 12.85 1.18 13.53
N GLY A 11 12.87 1.26 14.87
CA GLY A 11 12.83 2.52 15.61
C GLY A 11 14.05 3.39 15.34
N VAL A 12 15.26 2.81 15.39
CA VAL A 12 16.53 3.50 15.13
C VAL A 12 16.57 4.04 13.70
N VAL A 13 16.24 3.23 12.70
CA VAL A 13 16.21 3.64 11.28
C VAL A 13 15.21 4.77 11.07
N THR A 14 14.02 4.69 11.67
CA THR A 14 13.01 5.75 11.58
C THR A 14 13.52 7.06 12.18
N TYR A 15 14.16 6.98 13.35
CA TYR A 15 14.72 8.15 14.04
C TYR A 15 15.85 8.80 13.24
N ILE A 16 16.80 8.01 12.76
CA ILE A 16 17.93 8.48 11.94
C ILE A 16 17.40 9.17 10.67
N THR A 17 16.44 8.55 9.99
CA THR A 17 15.84 9.13 8.77
C THR A 17 15.26 10.51 9.05
N ARG A 18 14.51 10.67 10.16
CA ARG A 18 13.98 11.98 10.59
C ARG A 18 15.08 12.97 10.95
N ALA A 19 16.12 12.53 11.67
CA ALA A 19 17.23 13.36 12.10
C ALA A 19 18.03 13.90 10.90
N ILE A 20 18.29 13.07 9.89
CA ILE A 20 18.97 13.47 8.64
C ILE A 20 18.19 14.58 7.94
N PHE A 21 16.86 14.46 7.84
CA PHE A 21 16.03 15.52 7.26
C PHE A 21 16.11 16.84 8.06
N LEU A 22 16.16 16.76 9.39
CA LEU A 22 16.26 17.94 10.25
C LEU A 22 17.62 18.65 10.08
N VAL A 23 18.71 17.90 10.04
CA VAL A 23 20.08 18.41 9.86
C VAL A 23 20.28 18.95 8.44
N SER A 24 19.71 18.27 7.43
CA SER A 24 19.82 18.65 6.02
C SER A 24 18.88 19.81 5.61
N ARG A 25 18.08 20.37 6.53
CA ARG A 25 17.20 21.53 6.26
C ARG A 25 17.92 22.74 5.66
N ARG A 26 19.23 22.88 5.89
CA ARG A 26 20.04 23.98 5.34
C ARG A 26 20.56 23.73 3.93
N VAL A 27 20.47 22.51 3.40
CA VAL A 27 20.95 22.15 2.07
C VAL A 27 19.82 22.39 1.06
N ARG A 28 20.02 23.27 0.09
CA ARG A 28 19.05 23.48 -1.00
C ARG A 28 19.13 22.30 -1.98
N PRO A 29 18.08 21.50 -2.16
CA PRO A 29 18.15 20.36 -3.07
C PRO A 29 18.28 20.82 -4.53
N PRO A 30 19.00 20.06 -5.39
CA PRO A 30 19.13 20.34 -6.81
C PRO A 30 17.77 20.43 -7.52
N ARG A 31 17.67 21.21 -8.60
CA ARG A 31 16.42 21.42 -9.35
C ARG A 31 15.76 20.11 -9.83
N ALA A 32 16.56 19.13 -10.23
CA ALA A 32 16.07 17.81 -10.64
C ALA A 32 15.36 17.08 -9.49
N VAL A 33 15.97 17.05 -8.30
CA VAL A 33 15.42 16.35 -7.12
C VAL A 33 14.10 16.98 -6.66
N LYS A 34 13.99 18.32 -6.73
CA LYS A 34 12.73 19.03 -6.41
C LYS A 34 11.57 18.66 -7.34
N ARG A 35 11.85 18.33 -8.61
CA ARG A 35 10.82 17.91 -9.58
C ARG A 35 10.27 16.52 -9.25
N TYR A 36 11.10 15.62 -8.73
CA TYR A 36 10.70 14.24 -8.40
C TYR A 36 10.22 14.06 -6.96
N LEU A 37 10.53 14.97 -6.04
CA LEU A 37 10.08 14.92 -4.64
C LEU A 37 8.56 14.69 -4.48
N PRO A 38 7.68 15.37 -5.25
CA PRO A 38 6.24 15.15 -5.17
C PRO A 38 5.79 13.74 -5.60
N LEU A 39 6.61 13.04 -6.40
CA LEU A 39 6.30 11.70 -6.91
C LEU A 39 6.69 10.59 -5.92
N VAL A 40 7.45 10.91 -4.87
CA VAL A 40 7.87 9.92 -3.85
C VAL A 40 6.66 9.34 -3.13
N GLY A 41 5.68 10.18 -2.74
CA GLY A 41 4.44 9.74 -2.10
C GLY A 41 3.70 8.66 -2.90
N PRO A 42 3.28 8.93 -4.14
CA PRO A 42 2.60 7.93 -4.96
C PRO A 42 3.49 6.74 -5.33
N ALA A 43 4.79 6.94 -5.51
CA ALA A 43 5.71 5.84 -5.83
C ALA A 43 5.85 4.85 -4.66
N VAL A 44 5.99 5.34 -3.43
CA VAL A 44 6.08 4.49 -2.23
C VAL A 44 4.77 3.77 -1.98
N LEU A 45 3.62 4.46 -2.11
CA LEU A 45 2.32 3.83 -1.99
C LEU A 45 2.12 2.73 -3.05
N GLY A 46 2.54 2.99 -4.29
CA GLY A 46 2.54 1.98 -5.35
C GLY A 46 3.44 0.79 -5.01
N ALA A 47 4.67 1.04 -4.53
CA ALA A 47 5.62 -0.01 -4.17
C ALA A 47 5.12 -0.92 -3.03
N ILE A 48 4.29 -0.41 -2.12
CA ILE A 48 3.69 -1.20 -1.04
C ILE A 48 2.38 -1.87 -1.48
N ALA A 49 1.53 -1.17 -2.21
CA ALA A 49 0.22 -1.68 -2.62
C ALA A 49 0.32 -2.78 -3.68
N VAL A 50 1.21 -2.62 -4.67
CA VAL A 50 1.37 -3.57 -5.79
C VAL A 50 1.69 -5.00 -5.33
N PRO A 51 2.69 -5.26 -4.46
CA PRO A 51 2.93 -6.62 -3.98
C PRO A 51 1.78 -7.17 -3.15
N GLY A 52 1.10 -6.32 -2.34
CA GLY A 52 -0.10 -6.74 -1.61
C GLY A 52 -1.27 -7.14 -2.52
N LEU A 53 -1.35 -6.56 -3.72
CA LEU A 53 -2.34 -6.91 -4.75
C LEU A 53 -1.96 -8.17 -5.54
N LEU A 54 -0.68 -8.35 -5.85
CA LEU A 54 -0.19 -9.44 -6.71
C LEU A 54 0.06 -10.75 -5.95
N ALA A 55 0.55 -10.67 -4.72
CA ALA A 55 0.87 -11.83 -3.89
C ALA A 55 0.39 -11.60 -2.45
N PRO A 56 -0.92 -11.72 -2.17
CA PRO A 56 -1.53 -11.37 -0.88
C PRO A 56 -1.04 -12.16 0.36
N GLY A 57 -0.08 -13.08 0.20
CA GLY A 57 0.55 -13.83 1.29
C GLY A 57 2.00 -14.25 0.98
N GLY A 58 2.66 -13.60 0.02
CA GLY A 58 4.00 -13.99 -0.45
C GLY A 58 4.01 -15.09 -1.52
N GLU A 59 2.86 -15.70 -1.81
CA GLU A 59 2.67 -16.65 -2.90
C GLU A 59 1.73 -16.10 -3.98
N ILE A 60 2.06 -16.37 -5.24
CA ILE A 60 1.20 -16.05 -6.39
C ILE A 60 0.22 -17.20 -6.55
N SER A 61 -0.92 -17.12 -5.87
CA SER A 61 -2.04 -18.06 -6.05
C SER A 61 -3.16 -17.38 -6.82
N LEU A 62 -3.59 -17.97 -7.93
CA LEU A 62 -4.69 -17.41 -8.73
C LEU A 62 -5.97 -17.26 -7.89
N ALA A 63 -6.19 -18.13 -6.90
CA ALA A 63 -7.35 -18.06 -6.02
C ALA A 63 -7.36 -16.80 -5.14
N THR A 64 -6.20 -16.27 -4.74
CA THR A 64 -6.11 -15.07 -3.87
C THR A 64 -5.75 -13.81 -4.64
N THR A 65 -4.96 -13.93 -5.70
CA THR A 65 -4.50 -12.80 -6.52
C THR A 65 -5.62 -12.24 -7.41
N VAL A 66 -6.45 -13.10 -8.02
CA VAL A 66 -7.54 -12.62 -8.89
C VAL A 66 -8.56 -11.77 -8.10
N PRO A 67 -9.04 -12.19 -6.92
CA PRO A 67 -9.92 -11.35 -6.10
C PRO A 67 -9.27 -10.07 -5.61
N ALA A 68 -7.97 -10.10 -5.24
CA ALA A 68 -7.25 -8.91 -4.80
C ALA A 68 -7.17 -7.87 -5.92
N VAL A 69 -6.80 -8.28 -7.14
CA VAL A 69 -6.74 -7.40 -8.31
C VAL A 69 -8.12 -6.84 -8.66
N LEU A 70 -9.17 -7.66 -8.59
CA LEU A 70 -10.56 -7.21 -8.80
C LEU A 70 -10.99 -6.18 -7.74
N ALA A 71 -10.66 -6.39 -6.46
CA ALA A 71 -10.94 -5.44 -5.40
C ALA A 71 -10.19 -4.10 -5.61
N GLY A 72 -8.93 -4.15 -6.07
CA GLY A 72 -8.16 -2.97 -6.45
C GLY A 72 -8.76 -2.21 -7.64
N ALA A 73 -9.20 -2.93 -8.68
CA ALA A 73 -9.86 -2.35 -9.84
C ALA A 73 -11.22 -1.73 -9.47
N ALA A 74 -12.00 -2.38 -8.60
CA ALA A 74 -13.25 -1.86 -8.09
C ALA A 74 -13.05 -0.60 -7.23
N ALA A 75 -12.03 -0.58 -6.35
CA ALA A 75 -11.68 0.59 -5.56
C ALA A 75 -11.30 1.78 -6.46
N TRP A 76 -10.51 1.54 -7.51
CA TRP A 76 -10.13 2.56 -8.48
C TRP A 76 -11.32 3.08 -9.31
N GLY A 77 -12.17 2.17 -9.78
CA GLY A 77 -13.40 2.49 -10.51
C GLY A 77 -14.37 3.30 -9.67
N ALA A 78 -14.62 2.87 -8.43
CA ALA A 78 -15.48 3.57 -7.47
C ALA A 78 -14.91 4.95 -7.11
N TRP A 79 -13.60 5.06 -6.87
CA TRP A 79 -12.94 6.35 -6.65
C TRP A 79 -13.12 7.31 -7.83
N ARG A 80 -12.99 6.80 -9.06
CA ARG A 80 -13.15 7.60 -10.29
C ARG A 80 -14.59 8.05 -10.48
N LEU A 81 -15.56 7.19 -10.17
CA LEU A 81 -16.99 7.47 -10.32
C LEU A 81 -17.51 8.41 -9.21
N ALA A 82 -17.00 8.29 -7.99
CA ALA A 82 -17.38 9.08 -6.83
C ALA A 82 -16.69 10.46 -6.73
N ARG A 83 -16.34 11.06 -7.87
CA ARG A 83 -15.63 12.36 -7.96
C ARG A 83 -14.36 12.45 -7.07
N ARG A 84 -13.55 11.38 -7.03
CA ARG A 84 -12.29 11.32 -6.27
C ARG A 84 -12.44 11.32 -4.74
N GLN A 85 -13.60 10.97 -4.21
CA GLN A 85 -13.77 10.75 -2.77
C GLN A 85 -13.05 9.47 -2.34
N MET A 86 -11.97 9.61 -1.55
CA MET A 86 -11.15 8.48 -1.09
C MET A 86 -11.94 7.49 -0.23
N VAL A 87 -12.86 7.99 0.59
CA VAL A 87 -13.69 7.15 1.47
C VAL A 87 -14.53 6.16 0.66
N VAL A 88 -15.13 6.60 -0.45
CA VAL A 88 -15.98 5.75 -1.28
C VAL A 88 -15.16 4.68 -1.99
N GLY A 89 -13.97 5.02 -2.50
CA GLY A 89 -13.06 4.03 -3.10
C GLY A 89 -12.61 2.96 -2.10
N LEU A 90 -12.28 3.36 -0.87
CA LEU A 90 -11.89 2.43 0.20
C LEU A 90 -13.04 1.51 0.61
N VAL A 91 -14.23 2.06 0.87
CA VAL A 91 -15.41 1.28 1.27
C VAL A 91 -15.83 0.32 0.15
N ALA A 92 -15.79 0.76 -1.10
CA ALA A 92 -16.09 -0.11 -2.24
C ALA A 92 -15.07 -1.25 -2.39
N GLY A 93 -13.77 -0.95 -2.30
CA GLY A 93 -12.72 -1.97 -2.34
C GLY A 93 -12.85 -2.99 -1.20
N LEU A 94 -13.14 -2.51 0.01
CA LEU A 94 -13.36 -3.37 1.18
C LEU A 94 -14.62 -4.24 1.00
N GLY A 95 -15.68 -3.67 0.44
CA GLY A 95 -16.91 -4.39 0.12
C GLY A 95 -16.69 -5.50 -0.90
N VAL A 96 -15.90 -5.25 -1.96
CA VAL A 96 -15.55 -6.28 -2.95
C VAL A 96 -14.65 -7.36 -2.35
N TRP A 97 -13.68 -6.98 -1.51
CA TRP A 97 -12.85 -7.96 -0.79
C TRP A 97 -13.70 -8.88 0.10
N TRP A 98 -14.63 -8.30 0.87
CA TRP A 98 -15.56 -9.06 1.71
C TRP A 98 -16.49 -9.95 0.90
N ALA A 99 -17.05 -9.45 -0.19
CA ALA A 99 -17.88 -10.24 -1.09
C ALA A 99 -17.09 -11.41 -1.69
N SER A 100 -15.82 -11.20 -2.02
CA SER A 100 -14.93 -12.25 -2.49
C SER A 100 -14.69 -13.30 -1.41
N LEU A 101 -14.32 -12.90 -0.19
CA LEU A 101 -14.13 -13.82 0.94
C LEU A 101 -15.39 -14.61 1.28
N TRP A 102 -16.55 -13.94 1.24
CA TRP A 102 -17.83 -14.59 1.48
C TRP A 102 -18.14 -15.64 0.40
N LEU A 103 -17.86 -15.31 -0.87
CA LEU A 103 -17.99 -16.24 -1.98
C LEU A 103 -17.07 -17.46 -1.83
N PHE A 104 -15.80 -17.25 -1.41
CA PHE A 104 -14.88 -18.36 -1.10
C PHE A 104 -15.36 -19.22 0.07
N HIS A 105 -15.90 -18.61 1.12
CA HIS A 105 -16.46 -19.35 2.26
C HIS A 105 -17.69 -20.18 1.86
N THR A 106 -18.55 -19.67 0.95
CA THR A 106 -19.69 -20.44 0.43
C THR A 106 -19.31 -21.59 -0.49
N LEU A 107 -18.12 -21.55 -1.11
CA LEU A 107 -17.63 -22.57 -2.04
C LEU A 107 -16.88 -23.75 -1.38
N GLY A 108 -16.74 -23.76 -0.05
CA GLY A 108 -16.48 -24.98 0.71
C GLY A 108 -15.15 -25.69 0.45
N TRP A 109 -14.03 -24.96 0.38
CA TRP A 109 -12.70 -25.55 0.48
C TRP A 109 -12.03 -24.98 1.74
N GLY A 110 -12.37 -25.59 2.88
CA GLY A 110 -11.68 -25.41 4.16
C GLY A 110 -10.52 -26.38 4.30
#